data_AF-A0A8S3XEX8-F1
#
_entry.id   AF-A0A8S3XEX8-F1
#
_cell.length_a   1.000
_cell.length_b   1.000
_cell.length_c   1.000
_cell.angle_alpha   90.00
_cell.angle_beta   90.00
_cell.angle_gamma   90.00
#
_symmetry.space_group_name_H-M   'P 1'
#
loop_
_entity.id
_entity.type
_entity.pdbx_description
1 polymer ?
#
loop_
_entity_poly.entity_id
_entity_poly.type
_entity_poly.pdbx_seq_one_letter_code
_entity_poly.pdbx_strand_id
1 'polypeptide(L)'
;MDAAVKTLVLVDSNDEETIAQELELEQMRSILDEAILETRGTPLENRPRIPRTALSKRNRAIVRALNPMLVTYLKASRDLCETDSILFGTALAVCRIIGTKLSTAGRTTGQSSAIPAWRTRIEERIAKARGPHRQTDMLQVRQYQTKDCAHRQDGVCWDKC
;
A
#
# COMPACT_ATOMS: atom_id res chain seq x y z
N MET A 1 -44.73 -16.43 -50.64
CA MET A 1 -44.17 -15.07 -50.80
C MET A 1 -43.45 -14.77 -49.49
N ASP A 2 -42.14 -14.97 -49.51
CA ASP A 2 -41.27 -14.96 -48.33
C ASP A 2 -41.16 -13.58 -47.70
N ALA A 3 -41.58 -13.47 -46.44
CA ALA A 3 -41.20 -12.36 -45.58
C ALA A 3 -39.85 -12.73 -44.94
N ALA A 4 -38.77 -12.33 -45.58
CA ALA A 4 -37.44 -12.34 -45.00
C ALA A 4 -37.41 -11.37 -43.80
N VAL A 5 -37.58 -11.91 -42.59
CA VAL A 5 -37.30 -11.19 -41.35
C VAL A 5 -35.78 -10.98 -41.30
N LYS A 6 -35.35 -9.80 -41.77
CA LYS A 6 -34.03 -9.26 -41.49
C LYS A 6 -33.96 -9.01 -39.98
N THR A 7 -33.37 -9.94 -39.25
CA THR A 7 -32.81 -9.67 -37.93
C THR A 7 -31.64 -8.70 -38.13
N LEU A 8 -31.92 -7.40 -38.02
CA LEU A 8 -30.89 -6.42 -37.69
C LEU A 8 -30.42 -6.75 -36.28
N VAL A 9 -29.22 -7.30 -36.17
CA VAL A 9 -28.45 -7.26 -34.94
C VAL A 9 -28.16 -5.79 -34.68
N LEU A 10 -28.94 -5.19 -33.77
CA LEU A 10 -28.52 -3.96 -33.11
C LEU A 10 -27.30 -4.33 -32.26
N VAL A 11 -26.12 -4.05 -32.79
CA VAL A 11 -24.89 -4.00 -31.99
C VAL A 11 -25.04 -2.74 -31.15
N ASP A 12 -25.60 -2.90 -29.95
CA ASP A 12 -25.91 -1.81 -29.05
C ASP A 12 -24.63 -1.23 -28.45
N SER A 13 -24.58 0.09 -28.38
CA SER A 13 -23.45 0.96 -28.04
C SER A 13 -22.88 0.80 -26.61
N ASN A 14 -23.17 -0.30 -25.92
CA ASN A 14 -22.79 -0.59 -24.53
C ASN A 14 -21.43 -1.30 -24.40
N ASP A 15 -20.95 -1.96 -25.45
CA ASP A 15 -19.70 -2.71 -25.38
C ASP A 15 -18.49 -1.78 -25.27
N GLU A 16 -18.50 -0.64 -25.97
CA GLU A 16 -17.42 0.36 -25.92
C GLU A 16 -17.28 1.03 -24.55
N GLU A 17 -18.39 1.36 -23.88
CA GLU A 17 -18.36 1.95 -22.53
C GLU A 17 -17.87 0.93 -21.49
N THR A 18 -18.26 -0.34 -21.65
CA THR A 18 -17.82 -1.43 -20.78
C THR A 18 -16.33 -1.72 -20.95
N ILE A 19 -15.85 -1.78 -22.21
CA ILE A 19 -14.43 -1.96 -22.54
C ILE A 19 -13.59 -0.78 -21.99
N ALA A 20 -14.09 0.45 -22.11
CA ALA A 20 -13.42 1.63 -21.56
C ALA A 20 -13.31 1.58 -20.02
N GLN A 21 -14.37 1.13 -19.33
CA GLN A 21 -14.36 0.96 -17.87
C GLN A 21 -13.40 -0.16 -17.43
N GLU A 22 -13.36 -1.28 -18.16
CA GLU A 22 -12.41 -2.37 -17.90
C GLU A 22 -10.96 -1.92 -18.11
N LEU A 23 -10.70 -1.16 -19.16
CA LEU A 23 -9.37 -0.59 -19.42
C LEU A 23 -8.95 0.39 -18.32
N GLU A 24 -9.87 1.23 -17.83
CA GLU A 24 -9.60 2.14 -16.71
C GLU A 24 -9.30 1.36 -15.41
N LEU A 25 -10.03 0.27 -15.15
CA LEU A 25 -9.77 -0.61 -14.01
C LEU A 25 -8.41 -1.31 -14.11
N GLU A 26 -8.02 -1.76 -15.30
CA GLU A 26 -6.74 -2.40 -15.52
C GLU A 26 -5.57 -1.42 -15.37
N GLN A 27 -5.74 -0.18 -15.85
CA GLN A 27 -4.78 0.89 -15.60
C GLN A 27 -4.64 1.17 -14.10
N MET A 28 -5.75 1.22 -13.36
CA MET A 28 -5.72 1.37 -11.91
C MET A 28 -5.02 0.21 -11.20
N ARG A 29 -5.19 -1.04 -11.68
CA ARG A 29 -4.46 -2.21 -11.19
C ARG A 29 -2.96 -2.10 -11.43
N SER A 30 -2.55 -1.76 -12.66
CA SER A 30 -1.14 -1.57 -13.00
C SER A 30 -0.47 -0.53 -12.11
N ILE A 31 -1.12 0.62 -11.91
CA ILE A 31 -0.61 1.69 -11.03
C ILE A 31 -0.50 1.20 -9.57
N LEU A 32 -1.46 0.39 -9.12
CA LEU A 32 -1.42 -0.20 -7.77
C LEU A 32 -0.27 -1.19 -7.63
N ASP A 33 -0.07 -2.09 -8.59
CA ASP A 33 1.02 -3.07 -8.58
C ASP A 33 2.38 -2.40 -8.56
N GLU A 34 2.59 -1.41 -9.42
CA GLU A 34 3.81 -0.61 -9.46
C GLU A 34 4.07 0.09 -8.12
N ALA A 35 3.03 0.72 -7.54
CA ALA A 35 3.16 1.41 -6.27
C ALA A 35 3.45 0.46 -5.10
N ILE A 36 2.87 -0.74 -5.06
CA ILE A 36 3.16 -1.74 -4.03
C ILE A 36 4.58 -2.29 -4.20
N LEU A 37 5.02 -2.52 -5.43
CA LEU A 37 6.36 -3.04 -5.72
C LEU A 37 7.45 -2.04 -5.31
N GLU A 38 7.24 -0.76 -5.59
CA GLU A 38 8.14 0.33 -5.17
C GLU A 38 8.27 0.43 -3.65
N THR A 39 7.18 0.18 -2.91
CA THR A 39 7.16 0.42 -1.45
C THR A 39 7.68 -0.75 -0.63
N ARG A 40 7.59 -1.98 -1.15
CA ARG A 40 8.08 -3.21 -0.48
C ARG A 40 9.58 -3.18 -0.13
N GLY A 41 10.39 -2.44 -0.89
CA GLY A 41 11.83 -2.27 -0.64
C GLY A 41 12.21 -0.93 -0.02
N THR A 42 11.25 -0.02 0.21
CA THR A 42 11.54 1.36 0.60
C THR A 42 11.34 1.56 2.10
N PRO A 43 12.41 1.86 2.88
CA PRO A 43 12.31 2.20 4.30
C PRO A 43 11.37 3.37 4.53
N LEU A 44 10.68 3.39 5.66
CA LEU A 44 9.69 4.42 6.00
C LEU A 44 10.23 5.85 5.83
N GLU A 45 11.48 6.07 6.23
CA GLU A 45 12.19 7.35 6.16
C GLU A 45 12.35 7.90 4.73
N ASN A 46 12.38 7.00 3.74
CA ASN A 46 12.58 7.33 2.33
C ASN A 46 11.27 7.42 1.56
N ARG A 47 10.14 7.09 2.19
CA ARG A 47 8.84 7.12 1.53
C ARG A 47 8.36 8.56 1.32
N PRO A 48 7.74 8.88 0.15
CA PRO A 48 7.22 10.21 -0.10
C PRO A 48 6.08 10.53 0.87
N ARG A 49 5.87 11.81 1.17
CA ARG A 49 4.75 12.20 2.02
C ARG A 49 3.46 12.16 1.22
N ILE A 50 2.48 11.39 1.70
CA ILE A 50 1.15 11.32 1.12
C ILE A 50 0.39 12.63 1.44
N PRO A 51 0.00 13.42 0.43
CA PRO A 51 -0.75 14.65 0.64
C PRO A 51 -2.18 14.33 1.13
N ARG A 52 -2.81 15.30 1.80
CA ARG A 52 -4.23 15.20 2.13
C ARG A 52 -5.04 15.44 0.86
N THR A 53 -5.79 14.44 0.43
CA THR A 53 -6.61 14.54 -0.78
C THR A 53 -8.05 14.89 -0.44
N ALA A 54 -8.63 15.84 -1.19
CA ALA A 54 -10.04 16.20 -1.03
C ALA A 54 -10.97 15.04 -1.46
N LEU A 55 -12.04 14.77 -0.71
CA LEU A 55 -12.98 13.67 -1.00
C LEU A 55 -14.09 14.09 -1.98
N SER A 56 -13.71 14.50 -3.18
CA SER A 56 -14.66 14.75 -4.28
C SER A 56 -15.43 13.48 -4.65
N LYS A 57 -16.52 13.60 -5.42
CA LYS A 57 -17.26 12.41 -5.94
C LYS A 57 -16.33 11.49 -6.75
N ARG A 58 -15.50 12.07 -7.63
CA ARG A 58 -14.50 11.35 -8.43
C ARG A 58 -13.48 10.61 -7.54
N ASN A 59 -12.88 11.31 -6.57
CA ASN A 59 -11.84 10.71 -5.72
C ASN A 59 -12.41 9.57 -4.87
N ARG A 60 -13.66 9.67 -4.42
CA ARG A 60 -14.35 8.58 -3.73
C ARG A 60 -14.62 7.38 -4.65
N ALA A 61 -14.94 7.62 -5.92
CA ALA A 61 -15.12 6.53 -6.90
C ALA A 61 -13.82 5.75 -7.10
N ILE A 62 -12.69 6.45 -7.27
CA ILE A 62 -11.36 5.84 -7.40
C ILE A 62 -11.02 4.98 -6.17
N VAL A 63 -11.20 5.52 -4.96
CA VAL A 63 -10.94 4.76 -3.72
C VAL A 63 -11.84 3.52 -3.64
N ARG A 64 -13.12 3.63 -4.04
CA ARG A 64 -14.04 2.48 -4.07
C ARG A 64 -13.63 1.43 -5.10
N ALA A 65 -13.12 1.83 -6.26
CA ALA A 65 -12.66 0.91 -7.30
C ALA A 65 -11.40 0.13 -6.86
N LEU A 66 -10.48 0.78 -6.15
CA LEU A 66 -9.26 0.14 -5.64
C LEU A 66 -9.50 -0.76 -4.43
N ASN A 67 -10.51 -0.47 -3.61
CA ASN A 67 -10.72 -1.18 -2.34
C ASN A 67 -10.93 -2.71 -2.51
N PRO A 68 -11.72 -3.21 -3.48
CA PRO A 68 -11.79 -4.65 -3.77
C PRO A 68 -10.45 -5.26 -4.18
N MET A 69 -9.64 -4.52 -4.94
CA MET A 69 -8.30 -4.97 -5.37
C MET A 69 -7.38 -5.09 -4.15
N LEU A 70 -7.38 -4.10 -3.27
CA LEU A 70 -6.58 -4.11 -2.03
C LEU A 70 -6.82 -5.36 -1.17
N VAL A 71 -8.06 -5.85 -1.11
CA VAL A 71 -8.40 -7.05 -0.31
C VAL A 71 -7.62 -8.28 -0.77
N THR A 72 -7.31 -8.43 -2.06
CA THR A 72 -6.54 -9.58 -2.56
C THR A 72 -5.09 -9.51 -2.09
N TYR A 73 -4.44 -8.35 -2.17
CA TYR A 73 -3.07 -8.15 -1.68
C TYR A 73 -2.98 -8.36 -0.16
N LEU A 74 -3.92 -7.82 0.61
CA LEU A 74 -3.91 -7.96 2.07
C LEU A 74 -4.09 -9.41 2.53
N LYS A 75 -4.88 -10.22 1.79
CA LYS A 75 -5.01 -11.67 2.07
C LYS A 75 -3.72 -12.43 1.82
N ALA A 76 -2.91 -12.00 0.85
CA ALA A 76 -1.64 -12.63 0.51
C ALA A 76 -0.47 -12.16 1.41
N SER A 77 -0.66 -11.09 2.18
CA SER A 77 0.35 -10.50 3.05
C SER A 77 0.78 -11.44 4.17
N ARG A 78 2.09 -11.64 4.32
CA ARG A 78 2.69 -12.58 5.28
C ARG A 78 2.94 -11.93 6.63
N ASP A 79 3.36 -10.67 6.61
CA ASP A 79 3.77 -9.94 7.81
C ASP A 79 3.31 -8.47 7.80
N LEU A 80 3.67 -7.78 8.88
CA LEU A 80 3.30 -6.39 9.10
C LEU A 80 4.04 -5.41 8.20
N CYS A 81 5.29 -5.71 7.85
CA CYS A 81 6.08 -4.87 6.95
C CYS A 81 5.49 -4.92 5.54
N GLU A 82 5.08 -6.10 5.09
CA GLU A 82 4.39 -6.30 3.83
C GLU A 82 3.02 -5.62 3.84
N THR A 83 2.26 -5.76 4.93
CA THR A 83 0.96 -5.10 5.10
C THR A 83 1.09 -3.57 5.04
N ASP A 84 2.06 -3.02 5.77
CA ASP A 84 2.37 -1.59 5.76
C ASP A 84 2.76 -1.09 4.36
N SER A 85 3.61 -1.85 3.65
CA SER A 85 4.00 -1.52 2.28
C SER A 85 2.83 -1.55 1.30
N ILE A 86 1.93 -2.54 1.42
CA ILE A 86 0.70 -2.64 0.62
C ILE A 86 -0.23 -1.44 0.89
N LEU A 87 -0.48 -1.12 2.16
CA LEU A 87 -1.35 0.00 2.53
C LEU A 87 -0.79 1.34 2.05
N PHE A 88 0.52 1.54 2.23
CA PHE A 88 1.19 2.75 1.77
C PHE A 88 1.21 2.84 0.23
N GLY A 89 1.54 1.74 -0.47
CA GLY A 89 1.51 1.66 -1.93
C GLY A 89 0.12 1.95 -2.49
N THR A 90 -0.93 1.51 -1.81
CA THR A 90 -2.31 1.84 -2.19
C THR A 90 -2.61 3.33 -2.06
N ALA A 91 -2.20 3.96 -0.95
CA ALA A 91 -2.35 5.40 -0.78
C ALA A 91 -1.56 6.19 -1.84
N LEU A 92 -0.37 5.70 -2.20
CA LEU A 92 0.47 6.25 -3.25
C LEU A 92 -0.20 6.14 -4.63
N ALA A 93 -0.75 4.97 -4.96
CA ALA A 93 -1.50 4.73 -6.19
C ALA A 93 -2.71 5.67 -6.31
N VAL A 94 -3.50 5.82 -5.24
CA VAL A 94 -4.60 6.79 -5.18
C VAL A 94 -4.12 8.20 -5.50
N CYS A 95 -3.00 8.62 -4.91
CA CYS A 95 -2.44 9.94 -5.15
C CYS A 95 -1.99 10.14 -6.60
N ARG A 96 -1.42 9.10 -7.22
CA ARG A 96 -1.03 9.08 -8.64
C ARG A 96 -2.23 9.19 -9.56
N ILE A 97 -3.27 8.38 -9.34
CA ILE A 97 -4.49 8.37 -10.16
C ILE A 97 -5.25 9.70 -10.07
N ILE A 98 -5.27 10.32 -8.88
CA ILE A 98 -5.90 11.63 -8.68
C ILE A 98 -5.04 12.77 -9.26
N GLY A 99 -3.75 12.53 -9.55
CA GLY A 99 -2.82 13.53 -10.05
C GLY A 99 -2.34 14.50 -8.96
N THR A 100 -2.35 14.08 -7.69
CA THR A 100 -1.83 14.91 -6.59
C THR A 100 -0.30 14.89 -6.59
N LYS A 101 0.32 16.07 -6.47
CA LYS A 101 1.77 16.19 -6.35
C LYS A 101 2.23 15.60 -5.03
N LEU A 102 3.08 14.58 -5.11
CA LEU A 102 3.75 14.00 -3.96
C LEU A 102 4.89 14.92 -3.53
N SER A 103 5.03 15.16 -2.23
CA SER A 103 6.22 15.84 -1.72
C SER A 103 7.38 14.86 -1.72
N THR A 104 8.56 15.32 -2.18
CA THR A 104 9.82 14.62 -1.96
C THR A 104 9.98 14.29 -0.49
N ALA A 105 10.55 13.11 -0.20
CA ALA A 105 10.81 12.62 1.14
C ALA A 105 11.46 13.73 1.97
N GLY A 106 10.68 14.30 2.89
CA GLY A 106 11.19 15.27 3.83
C GLY A 106 12.01 14.48 4.83
N ARG A 107 13.33 14.72 4.89
CA ARG A 107 14.13 14.32 6.05
C ARG A 107 13.45 14.93 7.27
N THR A 108 12.66 14.15 8.00
CA THR A 108 12.28 14.51 9.35
C THR A 108 13.55 14.45 10.17
N THR A 109 14.25 15.57 10.24
CA THR A 109 15.27 15.78 11.26
C THR A 109 14.57 15.67 12.61
N GLY A 110 14.74 14.52 13.26
CA GLY A 110 14.29 14.29 14.64
C GLY A 110 12.94 13.62 14.76
N GLN A 111 12.87 12.31 14.59
CA GLN A 111 11.95 11.50 15.37
C GLN A 111 12.72 10.34 16.00
N SER A 112 12.73 10.34 17.33
CA SER A 112 13.32 9.33 18.20
C SER A 112 12.99 7.92 17.70
N SER A 113 13.94 7.00 17.84
CA SER A 113 13.88 5.57 17.49
C SER A 113 12.81 4.75 18.23
N ALA A 114 11.86 5.43 18.89
CA ALA A 114 10.77 4.82 19.60
C ALA A 114 9.73 4.26 18.61
N ILE A 115 9.41 2.98 18.77
CA ILE A 115 8.32 2.33 18.03
C ILE A 115 7.03 3.12 18.28
N PRO A 116 6.35 3.63 17.22
CA PRO A 116 5.12 4.37 17.39
C PRO A 116 4.04 3.52 18.07
N ALA A 117 3.32 4.08 19.05
CA ALA A 117 2.31 3.36 19.83
C ALA A 117 1.19 2.71 18.97
N TRP A 118 0.90 3.28 17.79
CA TRP A 118 -0.07 2.70 16.87
C TRP A 118 0.40 1.34 16.33
N ARG A 119 1.71 1.16 16.11
CA ARG A 119 2.29 -0.07 15.55
C ARG A 119 2.10 -1.22 16.54
N THR A 120 2.42 -0.99 17.82
CA THR A 120 2.22 -1.96 18.89
C THR A 120 0.74 -2.36 19.03
N ARG A 121 -0.19 -1.40 18.94
CA ARG A 121 -1.63 -1.68 19.01
C ARG A 121 -2.12 -2.57 17.86
N ILE A 122 -1.58 -2.39 16.65
CA ILE A 122 -1.92 -3.21 15.50
C ILE A 122 -1.32 -4.61 15.66
N GLU A 123 -0.05 -4.71 16.05
CA GLU A 123 0.65 -5.96 16.36
C GLU A 123 -0.14 -6.83 17.33
N GLU A 124 -0.60 -6.26 18.44
CA GLU A 124 -1.41 -6.95 19.45
C GLU A 124 -2.75 -7.44 18.90
N ARG A 125 -3.43 -6.62 18.08
CA ARG A 125 -4.71 -7.00 17.47
C ARG A 125 -4.55 -8.14 16.47
N ILE A 126 -3.48 -8.12 15.68
CA ILE A 126 -3.16 -9.19 14.74
C ILE A 126 -2.80 -10.48 15.49
N ALA A 127 -2.00 -10.38 16.55
CA ALA A 127 -1.63 -11.51 17.40
C ALA A 127 -2.87 -12.16 18.03
N LYS A 128 -3.78 -11.35 18.58
CA LYS A 128 -5.07 -11.84 19.12
C LYS A 128 -5.92 -12.50 18.05
N ALA A 129 -5.97 -11.95 16.85
CA ALA A 129 -6.75 -12.50 15.74
C ALA A 129 -6.18 -13.82 15.19
N ARG A 130 -4.86 -14.04 15.28
CA ARG A 130 -4.17 -15.24 14.77
C ARG A 130 -4.18 -16.43 15.75
N GLY A 131 -4.66 -16.24 16.99
CA GLY A 131 -4.70 -17.28 18.03
C GLY A 131 -3.33 -17.61 18.65
N PRO A 132 -3.28 -18.35 19.77
CA PRO A 132 -2.09 -18.48 20.63
C PRO A 132 -0.92 -19.30 20.05
N HIS A 133 -1.04 -19.85 18.83
CA HIS A 133 -0.07 -20.82 18.32
C HIS A 133 1.25 -20.23 17.78
N ARG A 134 1.42 -18.89 17.75
CA ARG A 134 2.64 -18.22 17.26
C ARG A 134 3.18 -17.14 18.20
N GLN A 135 2.86 -17.21 19.49
CA GLN A 135 3.40 -16.26 20.46
C GLN A 135 4.92 -16.43 20.67
N THR A 136 5.45 -17.62 20.36
CA THR A 136 6.86 -18.00 20.49
C THR A 136 7.77 -17.34 19.45
N ASP A 137 7.29 -17.10 18.22
CA ASP A 137 8.13 -16.51 17.15
C ASP A 137 8.32 -15.00 17.31
N MET A 138 7.33 -14.28 17.86
CA MET A 138 7.41 -12.82 18.01
C MET A 138 8.39 -12.37 19.09
N LEU A 139 8.61 -13.19 20.12
CA LEU A 139 9.62 -12.90 21.15
C LEU A 139 11.05 -13.04 20.59
N GLN A 140 11.27 -13.94 19.63
CA GLN A 140 12.57 -14.03 18.95
C GLN A 140 12.82 -12.84 18.03
N VAL A 141 11.83 -12.36 17.26
CA VAL A 141 12.00 -11.17 16.39
C VAL A 141 12.36 -9.92 17.21
N ARG A 142 11.78 -9.75 18.41
CA ARG A 142 12.13 -8.67 19.36
C ARG A 142 13.59 -8.73 19.82
N GLN A 143 14.15 -9.93 20.01
CA GLN A 143 15.55 -10.10 20.37
C GLN A 143 16.51 -9.85 19.19
N TYR A 144 16.10 -10.16 17.95
CA TYR A 144 16.93 -9.88 16.78
C TYR A 144 16.99 -8.38 16.44
N GLN A 145 15.87 -7.65 16.50
CA GLN A 145 15.87 -6.20 16.24
C GLN A 145 16.63 -5.39 17.30
N THR A 146 16.71 -5.86 18.56
CA THR A 146 17.47 -5.17 19.61
C THR A 146 18.97 -5.47 19.56
N LYS A 147 19.39 -6.63 19.01
CA LYS A 147 20.80 -6.96 18.83
C LYS A 147 21.46 -6.18 17.69
N ASP A 148 20.74 -5.92 16.60
CA ASP A 148 21.29 -5.15 15.47
C ASP A 148 21.47 -3.65 15.80
N CYS A 149 20.75 -3.12 16.79
CA CYS A 149 20.98 -1.76 17.31
C CYS A 149 22.11 -1.69 18.35
N ALA A 150 22.50 -2.82 18.97
CA ALA A 150 23.47 -2.87 20.06
C ALA A 150 24.89 -3.30 19.63
N HIS A 151 25.13 -3.54 18.34
CA HIS A 151 26.43 -3.99 17.82
C HIS A 151 27.13 -3.00 16.86
N ARG A 152 26.77 -1.71 16.94
CA ARG A 152 27.44 -0.65 16.18
C ARG A 152 27.81 0.56 17.03
N GLN A 153 28.36 0.32 18.21
CA GLN A 153 29.07 1.32 19.00
C GLN A 153 30.29 0.69 19.64
N ASP A 154 31.28 0.31 18.84
CA ASP A 154 32.64 0.12 19.31
C ASP A 154 33.62 0.61 18.22
N GLY A 155 34.34 1.68 18.54
CA GLY A 155 35.49 2.18 17.80
C GLY A 155 35.16 3.09 16.61
N VAL A 156 35.36 4.41 16.76
CA VAL A 156 36.63 5.07 16.40
C VAL A 156 36.63 6.47 17.04
N CYS A 157 37.64 6.68 17.88
CA CYS A 157 38.07 7.94 18.46
C CYS A 157 38.52 8.90 17.35
N TRP A 158 38.05 10.14 17.36
CA TRP A 158 38.72 11.23 16.64
C TRP A 158 39.04 12.33 17.65
N ASP A 159 40.32 12.38 18.02
CA ASP A 159 40.98 13.55 18.58
C ASP A 159 40.60 14.82 17.79
N LYS A 160 40.22 15.89 18.48
CA LYS A 160 40.99 17.15 18.56
C LYS A 160 40.17 18.28 19.21
N CYS A 161 40.81 18.87 20.22
CA CYS A 161 40.53 20.11 20.97
C CYS A 161 39.45 20.03 22.04
#